data_AF-A0A8J8IZV3-F1
#
_entry.id   AF-A0A8J8IZV3-F1
#
_cell.length_a   1.000
_cell.length_b   1.000
_cell.length_c   1.000
_cell.angle_alpha   90.00
_cell.angle_beta   90.00
_cell.angle_gamma   90.00
#
_symmetry.space_group_name_H-M   'P 1'
#
loop_
_entity.id
_entity.type
_entity.pdbx_description
1 polymer ?
#
loop_
_entity_poly.entity_id
_entity_poly.type
_entity_poly.pdbx_seq_one_letter_code
_entity_poly.pdbx_strand_id
1 'polypeptide(L)'
;MRTVFKGLIIIAVVLAIVLPLASSNPDGLEATMEKVGLEENPVYQAPLDYGETWGQSVVMGLLGILLTFGVGYGLAKLAKGA
;
A
#
# COMPACT_ATOMS: atom_id res chain seq x y z
N MET A 1 -11.71 21.33 1.50
CA MET A 1 -12.13 19.95 1.85
C MET A 1 -12.83 19.19 0.73
N ARG A 2 -13.92 19.71 0.12
CA ARG A 2 -14.69 18.97 -0.91
C ARG A 2 -13.83 18.44 -2.08
N THR A 3 -12.89 19.23 -2.59
CA THR A 3 -11.99 18.83 -3.68
C THR A 3 -11.03 17.71 -3.28
N VAL A 4 -10.49 17.78 -2.06
CA VAL A 4 -9.60 16.74 -1.51
C VAL A 4 -10.33 15.41 -1.39
N PHE A 5 -11.56 15.45 -0.86
CA PHE A 5 -12.39 14.26 -0.72
C PHE A 5 -12.73 13.62 -2.08
N LYS A 6 -13.07 14.45 -3.08
CA LYS A 6 -13.25 13.98 -4.47
C LYS A 6 -11.98 13.31 -4.99
N GLY A 7 -10.80 13.91 -4.75
CA GLY A 7 -9.51 13.34 -5.13
C GLY A 7 -9.26 11.97 -4.49
N LEU A 8 -9.50 11.83 -3.18
CA LEU A 8 -9.32 10.56 -2.46
C LEU A 8 -10.27 9.47 -2.99
N ILE A 9 -11.52 9.82 -3.33
CA ILE A 9 -12.46 8.88 -3.97
C ILE A 9 -11.94 8.43 -5.33
N ILE A 10 -11.45 9.35 -6.16
CA ILE A 10 -10.89 9.01 -7.47
C ILE A 10 -9.71 8.04 -7.31
N ILE A 11 -8.80 8.32 -6.39
CA ILE A 11 -7.67 7.42 -6.10
C ILE A 11 -8.16 6.05 -5.64
N ALA A 12 -9.16 5.99 -4.75
CA ALA A 12 -9.73 4.74 -4.26
C ALA A 12 -10.34 3.89 -5.38
N VAL A 13 -11.11 4.52 -6.28
CA VAL A 13 -11.73 3.84 -7.42
C VAL A 13 -10.67 3.35 -8.40
N VAL A 14 -9.69 4.20 -8.73
CA VAL A 14 -8.58 3.82 -9.61
C VAL A 14 -7.81 2.64 -9.01
N LEU A 15 -7.44 2.70 -7.72
CA LEU A 15 -6.76 1.63 -7.02
C LEU A 15 -7.52 0.30 -7.13
N ALA A 16 -8.82 0.30 -6.85
CA ALA A 16 -9.64 -0.90 -6.90
C ALA A 16 -9.69 -1.53 -8.31
N ILE A 17 -9.66 -0.71 -9.35
CA ILE A 17 -9.69 -1.15 -10.76
C ILE A 17 -8.32 -1.67 -11.21
N VAL A 18 -7.23 -1.05 -10.79
CA VAL A 18 -5.88 -1.41 -11.25
C VAL A 18 -5.25 -2.54 -10.45
N LEU A 19 -5.71 -2.80 -9.22
CA LEU A 19 -5.17 -3.88 -8.38
C LEU A 19 -5.18 -5.27 -9.05
N PRO A 20 -6.24 -5.70 -9.77
CA PRO A 20 -6.23 -6.94 -10.53
C PRO A 20 -5.17 -7.01 -11.65
N LEU A 21 -4.61 -5.87 -12.04
CA LEU A 21 -3.52 -5.79 -13.02
C LEU A 21 -2.13 -5.88 -12.35
N ALA A 22 -2.06 -6.00 -11.03
CA ALA A 22 -0.82 -6.26 -10.32
C ALA A 22 -0.22 -7.60 -10.77
N SER A 23 1.10 -7.64 -10.92
CA SER A 23 1.79 -8.83 -11.38
C SER A 23 1.68 -9.96 -10.36
N SER A 24 1.41 -11.17 -10.84
CA SER A 24 1.50 -12.41 -10.06
C SER A 24 2.88 -13.07 -10.17
N ASN A 25 3.87 -12.39 -10.76
CA ASN A 25 5.22 -12.91 -10.86
C ASN A 25 5.98 -12.69 -9.55
N PRO A 26 6.97 -13.55 -9.24
CA PRO A 26 7.81 -13.36 -8.08
C PRO A 26 8.51 -12.01 -8.15
N ASP A 27 8.69 -11.39 -6.99
CA ASP A 27 9.46 -10.16 -6.91
C ASP A 27 10.96 -10.44 -7.14
N GLY A 28 11.77 -9.39 -7.12
CA GLY A 28 13.21 -9.53 -7.36
C GLY A 28 13.93 -10.37 -6.30
N LEU A 29 13.45 -10.36 -5.05
CA LEU A 29 14.03 -11.13 -3.96
C LEU A 29 13.65 -12.60 -4.11
N GLU A 30 12.37 -12.90 -4.22
CA GLU A 30 11.83 -14.25 -4.40
C GLU A 30 12.45 -14.93 -5.61
N ALA A 31 12.49 -14.24 -6.76
CA ALA A 31 13.11 -14.77 -7.98
C ALA A 31 14.61 -15.00 -7.86
N THR A 32 15.31 -14.27 -6.99
CA THR A 32 16.74 -14.48 -6.73
C THR A 32 16.95 -15.68 -5.82
N MET A 33 16.13 -15.82 -4.78
CA MET A 33 16.20 -16.91 -3.82
C MET A 33 15.87 -18.25 -4.46
N GLU A 34 14.86 -18.31 -5.32
CA GLU A 34 14.50 -19.50 -6.09
C GLU A 34 15.69 -20.01 -6.92
N LYS A 35 16.44 -19.11 -7.58
CA LYS A 35 17.61 -19.48 -8.41
C LYS A 35 18.74 -20.14 -7.63
N VAL A 36 18.85 -19.86 -6.33
CA VAL A 36 19.90 -20.40 -5.47
C VAL A 36 19.37 -21.45 -4.49
N GLY A 37 18.10 -21.86 -4.62
CA GLY A 37 17.46 -22.86 -3.77
C GLY A 37 17.27 -22.41 -2.32
N LEU A 38 17.02 -21.12 -2.10
CA LEU A 38 16.71 -20.55 -0.79
C LEU A 38 15.21 -20.26 -0.67
N GLU A 39 14.69 -20.35 0.55
CA GLU A 39 13.30 -20.02 0.89
C GLU A 39 13.24 -18.76 1.77
N GLU A 40 12.22 -17.93 1.56
CA GLU A 40 12.00 -16.76 2.39
C GLU A 40 11.46 -17.17 3.76
N ASN A 41 12.16 -16.74 4.82
CA ASN A 41 11.79 -17.08 6.19
C ASN A 41 11.94 -15.83 7.08
N PRO A 42 11.01 -14.87 6.97
CA PRO A 42 11.11 -13.61 7.69
C PRO A 42 10.92 -13.85 9.18
N VAL A 43 11.85 -13.33 10.00
CA VAL A 43 11.75 -13.39 11.47
C VAL A 43 10.57 -12.54 11.97
N TYR A 44 10.12 -11.57 11.17
CA TYR A 44 9.03 -10.67 11.50
C TYR A 44 8.19 -10.35 10.25
N GLN A 45 6.89 -10.62 10.33
CA GLN A 45 5.93 -10.18 9.32
C GLN A 45 5.49 -8.74 9.63
N ALA A 46 5.61 -7.85 8.65
CA ALA A 46 5.13 -6.48 8.81
C ALA A 46 3.61 -6.44 9.00
N PRO A 47 3.07 -5.55 9.86
CA PRO A 47 1.65 -5.54 10.20
C PRO A 47 0.75 -4.93 9.10
N LEU A 48 1.33 -4.41 8.02
CA LEU A 48 0.63 -3.74 6.92
C LEU A 48 0.79 -4.49 5.60
N ASP A 49 0.73 -5.82 5.66
CA ASP A 49 0.71 -6.67 4.47
C ASP A 49 -0.56 -6.42 3.63
N TYR A 50 -0.46 -6.60 2.31
CA TYR A 50 -1.57 -6.39 1.37
C TYR A 50 -2.67 -7.45 1.50
N GLY A 51 -2.38 -8.59 2.14
CA GLY A 51 -3.31 -9.71 2.29
C GLY A 51 -3.46 -10.54 1.01
N GLU A 52 -4.23 -11.63 1.11
CA GLU A 52 -4.29 -12.67 0.07
C GLU A 52 -5.41 -12.45 -0.95
N THR A 53 -6.43 -11.66 -0.59
CA THR A 53 -7.60 -11.42 -1.44
C THR A 53 -7.61 -10.00 -1.98
N TRP A 54 -8.19 -9.82 -3.16
CA TRP A 54 -8.40 -8.48 -3.75
C TRP A 54 -9.04 -7.49 -2.77
N GLY A 55 -10.05 -7.94 -2.00
CA GLY A 55 -10.71 -7.10 -1.01
C GLY A 55 -9.79 -6.66 0.12
N GLN A 56 -8.93 -7.55 0.62
CA GLN A 56 -7.91 -7.20 1.61
C GLN A 56 -6.91 -6.20 1.02
N SER A 57 -6.42 -6.43 -0.21
CA SER A 57 -5.46 -5.51 -0.85
C SER A 57 -6.04 -4.12 -1.09
N VAL A 58 -7.32 -4.02 -1.46
CA VAL A 58 -8.03 -2.74 -1.56
C VAL A 58 -8.07 -2.05 -0.20
N VAL A 59 -8.51 -2.76 0.85
CA VAL A 59 -8.63 -2.18 2.20
C VAL A 59 -7.27 -1.72 2.74
N MET A 60 -6.24 -2.55 2.59
CA MET A 60 -4.89 -2.24 3.06
C MET A 60 -4.24 -1.11 2.26
N GLY A 61 -4.47 -1.05 0.94
CA GLY A 61 -4.05 0.07 0.11
C GLY A 61 -4.73 1.39 0.51
N LEU A 62 -6.04 1.38 0.78
CA LEU A 62 -6.76 2.56 1.29
C LEU A 62 -6.25 2.99 2.67
N LEU A 63 -6.00 2.04 3.57
CA LEU A 63 -5.41 2.32 4.87
C LEU A 63 -4.04 3.00 4.72
N GLY A 64 -3.17 2.48 3.86
CA GLY A 64 -1.86 3.08 3.57
C GLY A 64 -1.96 4.51 3.03
N ILE A 65 -2.90 4.78 2.11
CA ILE A 65 -3.17 6.12 1.60
C ILE A 65 -3.61 7.06 2.73
N LEU A 66 -4.54 6.63 3.58
CA LEU A 66 -5.06 7.43 4.69
C LEU A 66 -3.98 7.72 5.73
N LEU A 67 -3.16 6.74 6.08
CA LEU A 67 -2.03 6.91 6.99
C LEU A 67 -1.02 7.90 6.42
N THR A 68 -0.61 7.72 5.17
CA THR A 68 0.36 8.61 4.51
C THR A 68 -0.18 10.04 4.41
N PHE A 69 -1.43 10.20 3.99
CA PHE A 69 -2.08 11.52 3.93
C PHE A 69 -2.20 12.15 5.32
N GLY A 70 -2.62 11.36 6.32
CA GLY A 70 -2.80 11.82 7.69
C GLY A 70 -1.49 12.29 8.31
N VAL A 71 -0.42 11.50 8.17
CA VAL A 71 0.93 11.86 8.65
C VAL A 71 1.44 13.10 7.92
N GLY A 72 1.41 13.11 6.59
CA GLY A 72 1.90 14.25 5.81
C GLY A 72 1.14 15.54 6.12
N TYR A 73 -0.19 15.49 6.17
CA TYR A 73 -1.03 16.63 6.53
C TYR A 73 -0.79 17.08 7.98
N GLY A 74 -0.66 16.13 8.91
CA GLY A 74 -0.37 16.40 10.32
C GLY A 74 0.96 17.14 10.49
N LEU A 75 2.02 16.62 9.87
CA LEU A 75 3.35 17.25 9.87
C LEU A 75 3.32 18.64 9.23
N ALA A 76 2.66 18.80 8.09
CA ALA A 76 2.53 20.10 7.43
C ALA A 76 1.77 21.12 8.30
N LYS A 77 0.73 20.67 9.03
CA LYS A 77 -0.02 21.53 9.96
C LYS A 77 0.83 21.94 11.15
N LEU A 78 1.62 21.03 11.72
CA LEU A 78 2.56 21.33 12.80
C LEU A 78 3.63 22.33 12.33
N ALA A 79 4.21 22.10 11.15
CA ALA A 79 5.23 22.98 10.59
C ALA A 79 4.69 24.38 10.25
N LYS A 80 3.42 24.50 9.82
CA LYS A 80 2.78 25.80 9.54
C LYS A 80 2.31 26.54 10.81
N GLY A 81 2.16 25.83 11.92
CA GLY A 81 1.80 26.37 13.23
C GLY A 81 3.01 26.63 14.15
N ALA A 82 4.23 26.41 13.66
CA ALA A 82 5.51 26.76 14.30
C ALA A 82 6.08 28.06 13.70
#